data_AF-A0A071LQS4-F1
#
_entry.id   AF-A0A071LQS4-F1
#
_cell.length_a   1.000
_cell.length_b   1.000
_cell.length_c   1.000
_cell.angle_alpha   90.00
_cell.angle_beta   90.00
_cell.angle_gamma   90.00
#
_symmetry.space_group_name_H-M   'P 1'
#
loop_
_entity.id
_entity.type
_entity.pdbx_description
1 polymer ?
#
loop_
_entity_poly.entity_id
_entity_poly.type
_entity_poly.pdbx_seq_one_letter_code
_entity_poly.pdbx_strand_id
1 'polypeptide(L)'
;MPVWNDTGTVNTPELHYRYFVLSANNQAEKIVNLDKQNSEALLTRYFSPVPENFLKFKEGHLERSGTAVINHLSSNTECDHHYYSGQLIKFTVGTDQHFDINTLENAAGCEAWPYRLSYTLKPGITDAHFKQEPDVSAKNGAIITADMAIVTLERVNQQWIKAAQYDANQPDSVGKNQGFILLSQLQPLN
;
A
#
# COMPACT_ATOMS: atom_id res chain seq x y z
N MET A 1 -6.94 0.41 3.54
CA MET A 1 -7.36 0.78 2.18
C MET A 1 -7.48 2.28 2.07
N PRO A 2 -7.25 2.88 0.90
CA PRO A 2 -7.57 4.28 0.69
C PRO A 2 -9.07 4.53 0.84
N VAL A 3 -9.42 5.63 1.49
CA VAL A 3 -10.80 6.08 1.66
C VAL A 3 -10.87 7.48 1.08
N TRP A 4 -11.32 7.57 -0.16
CA TRP A 4 -11.46 8.84 -0.84
C TRP A 4 -12.78 9.51 -0.45
N ASN A 5 -12.77 10.84 -0.32
CA ASN A 5 -14.02 11.61 -0.29
C ASN A 5 -14.77 11.48 -1.63
N ASP A 6 -16.05 11.85 -1.65
CA ASP A 6 -16.92 11.71 -2.83
C ASP A 6 -16.35 12.37 -4.10
N THR A 7 -15.52 13.41 -3.94
CA THR A 7 -14.88 14.12 -5.04
C THR A 7 -13.54 13.52 -5.48
N GLY A 8 -13.05 12.46 -4.84
CA GLY A 8 -11.78 11.81 -5.17
C GLY A 8 -10.54 12.69 -4.95
N THR A 9 -10.62 13.68 -4.06
CA THR A 9 -9.55 14.68 -3.85
C THR A 9 -8.83 14.51 -2.52
N VAL A 10 -9.49 13.90 -1.53
CA VAL A 10 -8.95 13.71 -0.19
C VAL A 10 -8.97 12.23 0.14
N ASN A 11 -7.79 11.63 0.34
CA ASN A 11 -7.66 10.28 0.87
C ASN A 11 -7.54 10.36 2.40
N THR A 12 -8.38 9.62 3.11
CA THR A 12 -8.36 9.50 4.58
C THR A 12 -8.07 8.05 4.95
N PRO A 13 -6.86 7.54 4.66
CA PRO A 13 -6.53 6.14 4.89
C PRO A 13 -6.58 5.83 6.38
N GLU A 14 -7.12 4.65 6.70
CA GLU A 14 -7.17 4.15 8.06
C GLU A 14 -6.02 3.17 8.32
N LEU A 15 -5.52 3.14 9.55
CA LEU A 15 -4.55 2.13 9.98
C LEU A 15 -5.24 0.77 10.10
N HIS A 16 -4.64 -0.24 9.47
CA HIS A 16 -5.05 -1.64 9.59
C HIS A 16 -3.85 -2.48 10.01
N TYR A 17 -4.12 -3.54 10.77
CA TYR A 17 -3.11 -4.49 11.20
C TYR A 17 -3.44 -5.86 10.65
N ARG A 18 -2.43 -6.52 10.09
CA ARG A 18 -2.50 -7.92 9.68
C ARG A 18 -1.40 -8.70 10.37
N TYR A 19 -1.73 -9.91 10.78
CA TYR A 19 -0.76 -10.87 11.29
C TYR A 19 -0.63 -12.03 10.32
N PHE A 20 0.60 -12.26 9.86
CA PHE A 20 0.94 -13.36 8.96
C PHE A 20 1.61 -14.46 9.79
N VAL A 21 1.01 -15.65 9.78
CA VAL A 21 1.62 -16.85 10.35
C VAL A 21 2.48 -17.49 9.27
N LEU A 22 3.77 -17.58 9.53
CA LEU A 22 4.75 -18.13 8.61
C LEU A 22 5.13 -19.56 9.00
N SER A 23 5.27 -20.42 8.01
CA SER A 23 5.88 -21.75 8.16
C SER A 23 7.40 -21.63 8.35
N ALA A 24 8.05 -22.76 8.65
CA ALA A 24 9.52 -22.82 8.75
C ALA A 24 10.25 -22.42 7.46
N ASN A 25 9.56 -22.47 6.31
CA ASN A 25 10.09 -22.09 5.00
C ASN A 25 9.68 -20.65 4.59
N ASN A 26 9.25 -19.82 5.54
CA ASN A 26 8.76 -18.45 5.33
C ASN A 26 7.53 -18.33 4.41
N GLN A 27 6.77 -19.40 4.24
CA GLN A 27 5.51 -19.35 3.49
C GLN A 27 4.38 -18.93 4.41
N ALA A 28 3.51 -18.01 3.98
CA ALA A 28 2.35 -17.61 4.76
C ALA A 28 1.29 -18.73 4.77
N GLU A 29 1.03 -19.29 5.95
CA GLU A 29 0.02 -20.34 6.16
C GLU A 29 -1.33 -19.75 6.57
N LYS A 30 -1.32 -18.58 7.21
CA LYS A 30 -2.51 -17.92 7.72
C LYS A 30 -2.33 -16.42 7.73
N ILE A 31 -3.38 -15.71 7.30
CA ILE A 31 -3.46 -14.26 7.38
C ILE A 31 -4.63 -13.91 8.30
N VAL A 32 -4.35 -13.11 9.33
CA VAL A 32 -5.35 -12.66 10.29
C VAL A 32 -5.46 -11.14 10.23
N ASN A 33 -6.60 -10.63 9.77
CA ASN A 33 -6.98 -9.24 9.91
C ASN A 33 -7.29 -8.95 11.38
N LEU A 34 -6.63 -7.95 11.97
CA LEU A 34 -6.76 -7.63 13.38
C LEU A 34 -7.70 -6.44 13.60
N ASP A 35 -8.63 -6.59 14.54
CA ASP A 35 -9.60 -5.55 14.87
C ASP A 35 -8.97 -4.28 15.47
N LYS A 36 -9.58 -3.13 15.16
CA LYS A 36 -9.04 -1.77 15.28
C LYS A 36 -9.00 -1.16 16.70
N GLN A 37 -8.96 -1.95 17.77
CA GLN A 37 -8.93 -1.34 19.11
C GLN A 37 -7.57 -0.66 19.37
N ASN A 38 -7.58 0.67 19.51
CA ASN A 38 -6.40 1.50 19.83
C ASN A 38 -5.27 1.44 18.80
N SER A 39 -5.59 1.53 17.50
CA SER A 39 -4.64 1.43 16.39
C SER A 39 -3.38 2.29 16.58
N GLU A 40 -3.50 3.59 16.81
CA GLU A 40 -2.33 4.47 16.95
C GLU A 40 -1.40 4.07 18.10
N ALA A 41 -1.95 3.64 19.24
CA ALA A 41 -1.15 3.18 20.38
C ALA A 41 -0.36 1.91 20.05
N LEU A 42 -0.93 1.00 19.25
CA LEU A 42 -0.23 -0.20 18.78
C LEU A 42 0.91 0.16 17.84
N LEU A 43 0.71 1.12 16.93
CA LEU A 43 1.75 1.62 16.03
C LEU A 43 2.97 2.10 16.82
N THR A 44 2.78 3.05 17.74
CA THR A 44 3.86 3.63 18.53
C THR A 44 4.52 2.61 19.44
N ARG A 45 3.75 1.66 20.00
CA ARG A 45 4.29 0.67 20.94
C ARG A 45 5.17 -0.39 20.26
N TYR A 46 4.81 -0.84 19.06
CA TYR A 46 5.41 -2.03 18.45
C TYR A 46 6.25 -1.75 17.20
N PHE A 47 6.04 -0.61 16.53
CA PHE A 47 6.71 -0.25 15.28
C PHE A 47 7.63 0.97 15.43
N SER A 48 8.03 1.31 16.65
CA SER A 48 8.95 2.44 16.90
C SER A 48 10.40 2.08 16.54
N PRO A 49 11.16 3.01 15.91
CA PRO A 49 10.72 4.31 15.43
C PRO A 49 9.88 4.20 14.14
N VAL A 50 8.79 4.98 14.07
CA VAL A 50 7.93 5.04 12.89
C VAL A 50 8.52 6.05 11.89
N PRO A 51 8.68 5.71 10.60
CA PRO A 51 9.16 6.65 9.59
C PRO A 51 8.27 7.89 9.49
N GLU A 52 8.86 9.08 9.43
CA GLU A 52 8.11 10.36 9.36
C GLU A 52 7.17 10.40 8.16
N ASN A 53 7.63 9.92 6.99
CA ASN A 53 6.83 9.88 5.77
C ASN A 53 5.57 9.00 5.90
N PHE A 54 5.64 7.90 6.67
CA PHE A 54 4.48 7.06 6.95
C PHE A 54 3.42 7.85 7.72
N LEU A 55 3.80 8.63 8.73
CA LEU A 55 2.86 9.45 9.50
C LEU A 55 2.34 10.65 8.71
N LYS A 56 3.22 11.30 7.94
CA LYS A 56 2.93 12.53 7.19
C LYS A 56 2.00 12.29 6.01
N PHE A 57 2.26 11.24 5.23
CA PHE A 57 1.50 10.92 4.02
C PHE A 57 0.47 9.82 4.24
N LYS A 58 0.56 9.07 5.34
CA LYS A 58 -0.33 7.94 5.67
C LYS A 58 -0.39 6.91 4.53
N GLU A 59 0.77 6.63 3.96
CA GLU A 59 0.95 5.75 2.81
C GLU A 59 1.96 4.64 3.11
N GLY A 60 1.79 3.52 2.42
CA GLY A 60 2.62 2.34 2.59
C GLY A 60 2.19 1.47 3.77
N HIS A 61 3.15 0.71 4.28
CA HIS A 61 2.98 -0.26 5.36
C HIS A 61 4.30 -0.39 6.13
N LEU A 62 4.24 -1.03 7.30
CA LEU A 62 5.39 -1.30 8.15
C LEU A 62 5.29 -2.73 8.67
N GLU A 63 6.43 -3.40 8.76
CA GLU A 63 6.49 -4.80 9.16
C GLU A 63 7.19 -4.95 10.50
N ARG A 64 6.68 -5.87 11.32
CA ARG A 64 7.34 -6.27 12.56
C ARG A 64 7.08 -7.75 12.81
N SER A 65 8.16 -8.49 13.05
CA SER A 65 8.07 -9.88 13.49
C SER A 65 7.74 -9.98 14.98
N GLY A 66 7.07 -11.05 15.37
CA GLY A 66 6.74 -11.31 16.76
C GLY A 66 5.63 -12.35 16.91
N THR A 67 5.23 -12.55 18.16
CA THR A 67 4.14 -13.48 18.52
C THR A 67 2.89 -12.70 18.93
N ALA A 68 1.75 -13.11 18.38
CA ALA A 68 0.45 -12.52 18.68
C ALA A 68 -0.42 -13.49 19.48
N VAL A 69 -1.08 -12.97 20.52
CA VAL A 69 -2.21 -13.63 21.18
C VAL A 69 -3.48 -12.99 20.63
N ILE A 70 -4.29 -13.79 19.94
CA ILE A 70 -5.49 -13.34 19.22
C ILE A 70 -6.70 -14.07 19.80
N ASN A 71 -7.77 -13.32 20.04
CA ASN A 71 -9.06 -13.85 20.50
C ASN A 71 -10.12 -13.72 19.40
N HIS A 72 -11.22 -14.47 19.53
CA HIS A 72 -12.38 -14.41 18.63
C HIS A 72 -12.03 -14.62 17.15
N LEU A 73 -11.21 -15.64 16.86
CA LEU A 73 -10.83 -15.95 15.49
C LEU A 73 -12.06 -16.44 14.70
N SER A 74 -12.42 -15.70 13.66
CA SER A 74 -13.43 -16.08 12.66
C SER A 74 -12.75 -16.21 11.30
N SER A 75 -13.35 -16.96 10.38
CA SER A 75 -12.83 -17.09 9.02
C SER A 75 -13.86 -16.67 7.98
N ASN A 76 -13.35 -16.14 6.88
CA ASN A 76 -14.11 -15.72 5.71
C ASN A 76 -13.32 -16.05 4.45
N THR A 77 -14.01 -16.18 3.32
CA THR A 77 -13.37 -16.37 2.02
C THR A 77 -13.75 -15.19 1.14
N GLU A 78 -12.75 -14.55 0.55
CA GLU A 78 -12.90 -13.41 -0.35
C GLU A 78 -11.88 -13.55 -1.48
N CYS A 79 -12.29 -13.29 -2.73
CA CYS A 79 -11.42 -13.46 -3.90
C CYS A 79 -10.72 -14.83 -3.99
N ASP A 80 -11.45 -15.92 -3.68
CA ASP A 80 -10.91 -17.29 -3.59
C ASP A 80 -9.77 -17.47 -2.57
N HIS A 81 -9.58 -16.50 -1.67
CA HIS A 81 -8.58 -16.54 -0.62
C HIS A 81 -9.24 -16.65 0.76
N HIS A 82 -8.68 -17.50 1.63
CA HIS A 82 -9.21 -17.75 2.96
C HIS A 82 -8.54 -16.85 3.99
N TYR A 83 -9.30 -15.92 4.54
CA TYR A 83 -8.84 -14.99 5.56
C TYR A 83 -9.40 -15.35 6.93
N TYR A 84 -8.70 -14.90 7.96
CA TYR A 84 -9.18 -14.90 9.32
C TYR A 84 -9.31 -13.47 9.82
N SER A 85 -10.21 -13.25 10.76
CA SER A 85 -10.33 -11.98 11.49
C SER A 85 -10.36 -12.25 12.99
N GLY A 86 -9.79 -11.37 13.79
CA GLY A 86 -9.81 -11.52 15.25
C GLY A 86 -9.26 -10.31 16.01
N GLN A 87 -9.41 -10.35 17.33
CA GLN A 87 -8.98 -9.28 18.21
C GLN A 87 -7.57 -9.54 18.74
N LEU A 88 -6.65 -8.59 18.53
CA LEU A 88 -5.33 -8.64 19.13
C LEU A 88 -5.42 -8.38 20.64
N ILE A 89 -5.03 -9.36 21.46
CA ILE A 89 -4.94 -9.20 22.91
C ILE A 89 -3.54 -8.72 23.32
N LYS A 90 -2.50 -9.31 22.71
CA LYS A 90 -1.11 -8.98 23.01
C LYS A 90 -0.23 -9.29 21.81
N PHE A 91 0.71 -8.39 21.54
CA PHE A 91 1.84 -8.65 20.65
C PHE A 91 3.14 -8.59 21.45
N THR A 92 4.03 -9.56 21.21
CA THR A 92 5.39 -9.59 21.75
C THR A 92 6.35 -9.52 20.57
N VAL A 93 7.10 -8.43 20.51
CA VAL A 93 8.06 -8.17 19.44
C VAL A 93 9.14 -9.24 19.43
N GLY A 94 9.38 -9.83 18.26
CA GLY A 94 10.47 -10.78 18.04
C GLY A 94 11.81 -10.08 17.84
N THR A 95 12.88 -10.85 17.99
CA THR A 95 14.26 -10.40 17.70
C THR A 95 14.66 -10.65 16.25
N ASP A 96 13.97 -11.55 15.55
CA ASP A 96 14.37 -12.04 14.23
C ASP A 96 13.56 -11.34 13.15
N GLN A 97 14.22 -10.69 12.18
CA GLN A 97 13.56 -10.06 11.02
C GLN A 97 13.70 -10.92 9.75
N HIS A 98 13.51 -12.24 9.87
CA HIS A 98 13.59 -13.13 8.72
C HIS A 98 12.21 -13.33 8.09
N PHE A 99 11.72 -12.32 7.37
CA PHE A 99 10.54 -12.43 6.50
C PHE A 99 10.81 -11.72 5.17
N ASP A 100 10.21 -12.25 4.10
CA ASP A 100 10.26 -11.65 2.77
C ASP A 100 8.93 -10.97 2.47
N ILE A 101 8.97 -9.64 2.32
CA ILE A 101 7.80 -8.81 2.04
C ILE A 101 7.07 -9.28 0.78
N ASN A 102 7.80 -9.63 -0.28
CA ASN A 102 7.19 -10.10 -1.53
C ASN A 102 6.40 -11.39 -1.31
N THR A 103 6.89 -12.26 -0.43
CA THR A 103 6.17 -13.49 -0.07
C THR A 103 4.88 -13.16 0.71
N LEU A 104 4.93 -12.18 1.62
CA LEU A 104 3.75 -11.74 2.37
C LEU A 104 2.68 -11.11 1.47
N GLU A 105 3.09 -10.23 0.56
CA GLU A 105 2.19 -9.52 -0.35
C GLU A 105 1.53 -10.49 -1.33
N ASN A 106 2.30 -11.38 -1.97
CA ASN A 106 1.75 -12.39 -2.88
C ASN A 106 0.78 -13.34 -2.18
N ALA A 107 1.01 -13.62 -0.89
CA ALA A 107 0.10 -14.46 -0.12
C ALA A 107 -1.22 -13.76 0.23
N ALA A 108 -1.29 -12.43 0.25
CA ALA A 108 -2.48 -11.70 0.69
C ALA A 108 -3.61 -11.61 -0.36
N GLY A 109 -3.50 -12.32 -1.49
CA GLY A 109 -4.56 -12.45 -2.49
C GLY A 109 -4.91 -11.10 -3.15
N CYS A 110 -6.20 -10.80 -3.28
CA CYS A 110 -6.65 -9.52 -3.86
C CYS A 110 -6.31 -8.30 -2.98
N GLU A 111 -5.88 -8.54 -1.74
CA GLU A 111 -5.41 -7.50 -0.81
C GLU A 111 -3.88 -7.48 -0.68
N ALA A 112 -3.13 -7.89 -1.71
CA ALA A 112 -1.66 -7.85 -1.77
C ALA A 112 -1.08 -6.45 -1.55
N TRP A 113 -1.68 -5.43 -2.17
CA TRP A 113 -1.23 -4.04 -2.09
C TRP A 113 -2.35 -3.08 -1.65
N PRO A 114 -2.91 -3.25 -0.42
CA PRO A 114 -4.09 -2.53 0.03
C PRO A 114 -3.82 -1.04 0.33
N TYR A 115 -2.55 -0.65 0.30
CA TYR A 115 -2.05 0.71 0.51
C TYR A 115 -1.71 1.42 -0.80
N ARG A 116 -1.70 0.71 -1.94
CA ARG A 116 -1.30 1.26 -3.23
C ARG A 116 -2.42 2.11 -3.82
N LEU A 117 -2.07 3.32 -4.22
CA LEU A 117 -2.99 4.26 -4.84
C LEU A 117 -2.87 4.18 -6.36
N SER A 118 -4.01 4.02 -7.01
CA SER A 118 -4.13 3.97 -8.46
C SER A 118 -4.85 5.23 -8.97
N TYR A 119 -4.43 5.72 -10.12
CA TYR A 119 -4.93 6.96 -10.73
C TYR A 119 -5.08 6.82 -12.24
N THR A 120 -5.84 7.74 -12.84
CA THR A 120 -5.79 8.09 -14.26
C THR A 120 -5.55 9.58 -14.42
N LEU A 121 -5.25 10.03 -15.63
CA LEU A 121 -5.28 11.45 -15.94
C LEU A 121 -6.69 12.01 -15.80
N LYS A 122 -6.78 13.25 -15.29
CA LYS A 122 -8.03 14.00 -15.33
C LYS A 122 -8.47 14.23 -16.79
N PRO A 123 -9.80 14.24 -17.06
CA PRO A 123 -10.33 14.60 -18.37
C PRO A 123 -9.80 15.97 -18.84
N GLY A 124 -9.50 16.07 -20.13
CA GLY A 124 -9.03 17.31 -20.77
C GLY A 124 -7.51 17.51 -20.78
N ILE A 125 -6.73 16.62 -20.16
CA ILE A 125 -5.28 16.62 -20.26
C ILE A 125 -4.86 15.76 -21.46
N THR A 126 -4.20 16.35 -22.46
CA THR A 126 -3.89 15.67 -23.73
C THR A 126 -2.39 15.50 -24.02
N ASP A 127 -1.51 16.19 -23.28
CA ASP A 127 -0.05 16.13 -23.46
C ASP A 127 0.65 15.89 -22.12
N ALA A 128 0.30 14.77 -21.47
CA ALA A 128 0.89 14.38 -20.21
C ALA A 128 2.08 13.44 -20.43
N HIS A 129 3.14 13.68 -19.67
CA HIS A 129 4.34 12.85 -19.65
C HIS A 129 4.76 12.67 -18.20
N PHE A 130 5.33 11.51 -17.90
CA PHE A 130 6.17 11.39 -16.72
C PHE A 130 7.36 12.34 -16.87
N LYS A 131 7.76 13.00 -15.80
CA LYS A 131 8.98 13.79 -15.72
C LYS A 131 10.14 12.93 -15.23
N GLN A 132 11.35 13.27 -15.65
CA GLN A 132 12.57 12.61 -15.17
C GLN A 132 12.92 13.00 -13.72
N GLU A 133 12.46 14.18 -13.28
CA GLU A 133 12.64 14.72 -11.93
C GLU A 133 11.33 15.38 -11.47
N PRO A 134 11.06 15.55 -10.16
CA PRO A 134 9.84 16.17 -9.63
C PRO A 134 9.86 17.70 -9.77
N ASP A 135 10.04 18.19 -11.01
CA ASP A 135 10.09 19.59 -11.38
C ASP A 135 9.31 19.80 -12.68
N VAL A 136 8.53 20.89 -12.75
CA VAL A 136 7.72 21.23 -13.94
C VAL A 136 8.58 21.47 -15.18
N SER A 137 9.80 21.98 -15.00
CA SER A 137 10.79 22.28 -16.03
C SER A 137 11.67 21.08 -16.40
N ALA A 138 11.57 19.97 -15.65
CA ALA A 138 12.32 18.75 -15.96
C ALA A 138 11.94 18.20 -17.33
N LYS A 139 12.89 17.47 -17.93
CA LYS A 139 12.70 16.76 -19.20
C LYS A 139 11.54 15.78 -19.10
N ASN A 140 10.76 15.71 -20.18
CA ASN A 140 9.73 14.69 -20.33
C ASN A 140 10.39 13.32 -20.52
N GLY A 141 9.79 12.31 -19.91
CA GLY A 141 10.04 10.89 -20.07
C GLY A 141 8.94 10.25 -20.91
N ALA A 142 8.36 9.16 -20.41
CA ALA A 142 7.31 8.43 -21.12
C ALA A 142 5.98 9.19 -21.15
N ILE A 143 5.25 9.05 -22.27
CA ILE A 143 3.90 9.60 -22.47
C ILE A 143 2.91 8.89 -21.55
N ILE A 144 1.94 9.65 -21.04
CA ILE A 144 0.82 9.15 -20.26
C ILE A 144 -0.46 9.38 -21.07
N THR A 145 -1.18 8.31 -21.38
CA THR A 145 -2.45 8.38 -22.10
C THR A 145 -3.62 8.43 -21.12
N ALA A 146 -4.79 8.93 -21.57
CA ALA A 146 -5.95 9.13 -20.70
C ALA A 146 -6.50 7.82 -20.11
N ASP A 147 -6.33 6.69 -20.80
CA ASP A 147 -6.73 5.34 -20.41
C ASP A 147 -5.67 4.60 -19.59
N MET A 148 -4.47 5.18 -19.43
CA MET A 148 -3.40 4.56 -18.68
C MET A 148 -3.71 4.58 -17.18
N ALA A 149 -3.87 3.39 -16.59
CA ALA A 149 -3.86 3.24 -15.14
C ALA A 149 -2.44 3.44 -14.61
N ILE A 150 -2.31 4.29 -13.59
CA ILE A 150 -1.04 4.71 -13.00
C ILE A 150 -1.05 4.30 -11.53
N VAL A 151 -0.03 3.58 -11.09
CA VAL A 151 0.16 3.22 -9.68
C VAL A 151 1.23 4.08 -9.04
N THR A 152 0.99 4.48 -7.79
CA THR A 152 1.98 5.23 -7.00
C THR A 152 3.08 4.28 -6.53
N LEU A 153 4.33 4.72 -6.71
CA LEU A 153 5.50 4.05 -6.17
C LEU A 153 6.00 4.76 -4.91
N GLU A 154 6.02 6.10 -4.94
CA GLU A 154 6.53 6.91 -3.84
C GLU A 154 5.89 8.30 -3.84
N ARG A 155 5.58 8.82 -2.65
CA ARG A 155 5.20 10.22 -2.44
C ARG A 155 6.46 11.06 -2.23
N VAL A 156 6.75 11.96 -3.17
CA VAL A 156 7.90 12.87 -3.06
C VAL A 156 7.55 14.06 -2.16
N ASN A 157 6.40 14.68 -2.41
CA ASN A 157 5.88 15.79 -1.61
C ASN A 157 4.35 15.92 -1.83
N GLN A 158 3.75 17.02 -1.36
CA GLN A 158 2.30 17.24 -1.48
C GLN A 158 1.81 17.41 -2.93
N GLN A 159 2.70 17.68 -3.88
CA GLN A 159 2.35 17.94 -5.28
C GLN A 159 2.82 16.81 -6.21
N TRP A 160 3.94 16.17 -5.89
CA TRP A 160 4.61 15.22 -6.76
C TRP A 160 4.59 13.80 -6.20
N ILE A 161 4.33 12.85 -7.08
CA ILE A 161 4.57 11.43 -6.85
C ILE A 161 5.56 10.89 -7.88
N LYS A 162 6.31 9.87 -7.48
CA LYS A 162 6.87 8.90 -8.41
C LYS A 162 5.83 7.82 -8.65
N ALA A 163 5.56 7.54 -9.92
CA ALA A 163 4.52 6.62 -10.32
C ALA A 163 4.92 5.86 -11.59
N ALA A 164 4.18 4.80 -11.88
CA ALA A 164 4.39 3.97 -13.05
C ALA A 164 3.06 3.54 -13.66
N GLN A 165 3.09 3.18 -14.93
CA GLN A 165 1.99 2.46 -15.57
C GLN A 165 1.74 1.15 -14.84
N TYR A 166 0.47 0.84 -14.56
CA TYR A 166 0.06 -0.47 -14.09
C TYR A 166 0.25 -1.53 -15.19
N ASP A 167 0.92 -2.63 -14.89
CA ASP A 167 1.07 -3.78 -15.78
C ASP A 167 1.00 -5.08 -14.99
N ALA A 168 -0.14 -5.77 -15.06
CA ALA A 168 -0.40 -7.01 -14.32
C ALA A 168 0.56 -8.16 -14.66
N ASN A 169 1.33 -8.07 -15.75
CA ASN A 169 2.27 -9.11 -16.17
C ASN A 169 3.70 -8.88 -15.67
N GLN A 170 3.96 -7.77 -14.96
CA GLN A 170 5.26 -7.47 -14.37
C GLN A 170 5.26 -7.74 -12.87
N PRO A 171 6.43 -8.00 -12.26
CA PRO A 171 6.58 -8.00 -10.81
C PRO A 171 5.96 -6.74 -10.18
N ASP A 172 5.28 -6.93 -9.06
CA ASP A 172 4.56 -5.90 -8.31
C ASP A 172 3.53 -5.13 -9.14
N SER A 173 3.11 -5.66 -10.29
CA SER A 173 2.24 -4.98 -11.26
C SER A 173 2.76 -3.61 -11.75
N VAL A 174 4.09 -3.42 -11.80
CA VAL A 174 4.74 -2.15 -12.20
C VAL A 174 5.30 -2.25 -13.62
N GLY A 175 4.76 -1.45 -14.52
CA GLY A 175 5.20 -1.34 -15.90
C GLY A 175 6.50 -0.56 -16.08
N LYS A 176 7.07 -0.63 -17.29
CA LYS A 176 8.35 0.02 -17.64
C LYS A 176 8.26 1.55 -17.71
N ASN A 177 7.08 2.08 -18.04
CA ASN A 177 6.84 3.51 -18.11
C ASN A 177 6.66 4.05 -16.70
N GLN A 178 7.64 4.80 -16.22
CA GLN A 178 7.63 5.38 -14.88
C GLN A 178 8.34 6.74 -14.85
N GLY A 179 8.04 7.51 -13.81
CA GLY A 179 8.73 8.77 -13.51
C GLY A 179 7.89 9.61 -12.55
N PHE A 180 8.08 10.92 -12.60
CA PHE A 180 7.43 11.85 -11.68
C PHE A 180 6.22 12.52 -12.34
N ILE A 181 5.13 12.71 -11.59
CA ILE A 181 3.93 13.41 -12.08
C ILE A 181 3.29 14.24 -10.97
N LEU A 182 2.68 15.35 -11.38
CA LEU A 182 1.87 16.19 -10.52
C LEU A 182 0.54 15.51 -10.19
N LEU A 183 0.23 15.39 -8.91
CA LEU A 183 -1.05 14.88 -8.42
C LEU A 183 -2.24 15.70 -8.91
N SER A 184 -2.05 17.00 -9.12
CA SER A 184 -3.13 17.86 -9.62
C SER A 184 -3.63 17.44 -11.01
N GLN A 185 -2.83 16.71 -11.79
CA GLN A 185 -3.19 16.16 -13.10
C GLN A 185 -3.92 14.82 -13.01
N LEU A 186 -3.95 14.20 -11.83
CA LEU A 186 -4.46 12.86 -11.62
C LEU A 186 -5.80 12.87 -10.90
N GLN A 187 -6.62 11.87 -11.21
CA GLN A 187 -7.81 11.51 -10.47
C GLN A 187 -7.70 10.04 -10.02
N PRO A 188 -8.12 9.70 -8.80
CA PRO A 188 -8.02 8.33 -8.31
C PRO A 188 -8.90 7.39 -9.13
N LEU A 189 -8.43 6.15 -9.28
CA LEU A 189 -9.22 5.02 -9.75
C LEU A 189 -9.81 4.33 -8.51
N ASN A 190 -11.15 4.26 -8.46
CA ASN A 190 -11.89 3.43 -7.50
C ASN A 190 -12.32 2.13 -8.17
#